data_AF-A0A4U3AMH8-F1
#
_entry.id   AF-A0A4U3AMH8-F1
#
_cell.length_a   1.000
_cell.length_b   1.000
_cell.length_c   1.000
_cell.angle_alpha   90.00
_cell.angle_beta   90.00
_cell.angle_gamma   90.00
#
_symmetry.space_group_name_H-M   'P 1'
#
loop_
_entity.id
_entity.type
_entity.pdbx_description
1 polymer ?
#
loop_
_entity_poly.entity_id
_entity_poly.type
_entity_poly.pdbx_seq_one_letter_code
_entity_poly.pdbx_strand_id
1 'polypeptide(L)' 'MLLNKRFTIGEMAKMHNIAESTLRYYD' A
#
# COMPACT_ATOMS: atom_id res chain seq x y z
N MET A 1 15.64 10.06 10.17
CA MET A 1 14.93 8.87 10.66
C MET A 1 13.93 8.45 9.59
N LEU A 2 14.21 7.35 8.88
CA LEU A 2 13.27 6.78 7.92
C LEU A 2 12.05 6.29 8.71
N LEU A 3 10.88 6.90 8.51
CA LEU A 3 9.68 6.46 9.20
C LEU A 3 9.38 5.02 8.78
N ASN A 4 9.52 4.07 9.72
CA ASN A 4 8.87 2.76 9.67
C ASN A 4 7.34 2.91 9.81
N LYS A 5 6.72 3.76 8.97
CA LYS A 5 5.27 3.82 8.85
C LYS A 5 4.86 2.59 8.05
N ARG A 6 4.36 1.59 8.76
CA ARG A 6 3.66 0.46 8.16
C ARG A 6 2.30 1.01 7.73
N PHE A 7 2.11 1.11 6.43
CA PHE A 7 0.81 1.42 5.86
C PHE A 7 0.08 0.11 5.60
N THR A 8 -1.22 0.11 5.81
CA THR A 8 -2.07 -1.00 5.38
C THR A 8 -2.13 -1.05 3.85
N ILE A 9 -2.41 -2.22 3.28
CA ILE A 9 -2.55 -2.37 1.82
C ILE A 9 -3.60 -1.39 1.26
N GLY A 10 -4.69 -1.13 1.99
CA GLY A 10 -5.71 -0.17 1.59
C GLY A 10 -5.24 1.28 1.60
N GLU A 11 -4.36 1.65 2.54
CA GLU A 11 -3.73 2.97 2.55
C GLU A 11 -2.76 3.13 1.38
N MET A 12 -1.95 2.11 1.08
CA MET A 12 -1.06 2.12 -0.09
C MET A 12 -1.85 2.17 -1.40
N ALA A 13 -2.92 1.39 -1.52
CA ALA A 13 -3.83 1.41 -2.66
C ALA A 13 -4.39 2.82 -2.91
N LYS A 14 -4.81 3.52 -1.85
CA LYS A 14 -5.29 4.91 -1.95
C LYS A 14 -4.18 5.90 -2.29
N MET A 15 -3.00 5.80 -1.67
CA MET A 15 -1.88 6.72 -1.92
C MET A 15 -1.38 6.62 -3.37
N HIS A 16 -1.31 5.41 -3.90
CA HIS A 16 -0.80 5.15 -5.23
C HIS A 16 -1.89 5.11 -6.29
N ASN A 17 -3.17 5.27 -5.90
CA ASN A 17 -4.34 5.16 -6.76
C ASN A 17 -4.36 3.83 -7.56
N ILE A 18 -4.01 2.74 -6.89
CA ILE A 18 -3.94 1.38 -7.42
C ILE A 18 -4.95 0.51 -6.66
N ALA A 19 -5.58 -0.45 -7.34
CA ALA A 19 -6.50 -1.37 -6.67
C ALA A 19 -5.79 -2.24 -5.62
N GLU A 20 -6.43 -2.47 -4.47
CA GLU A 20 -5.91 -3.36 -3.42
C GLU A 20 -5.61 -4.77 -3.94
N SER A 21 -6.42 -5.27 -4.87
CA SER A 21 -6.21 -6.56 -5.53
C SER A 21 -4.91 -6.60 -6.32
N THR A 22 -4.54 -5.49 -6.98
CA THR A 22 -3.27 -5.36 -7.69
C THR A 22 -2.11 -5.37 -6.71
N LEU A 23 -2.22 -4.66 -5.58
CA LEU A 23 -1.19 -4.69 -4.54
C LEU A 23 -1.02 -6.10 -3.95
N ARG A 24 -2.12 -6.78 -3.64
CA ARG A 24 -2.14 -8.15 -3.10
C ARG A 24 -1.68 -9.21 -4.11
N TYR A 25 -1.73 -8.91 -5.40
CA TYR A 25 -1.19 -9.80 -6.44
C TYR A 25 0.34 -9.81 -6.47
N TYR A 26 0.97 -8.70 -6.04
CA TYR A 26 2.43 -8.54 -6.03
C TYR A 26 3.08 -8.71 -4.65
N ASP A 27 2.28 -8.68 -3.58
CA ASP A 27 2.69 -9.00 -2.20
C ASP A 27 2.98 -10.51 -2.05
#